data_AF-A0A0N4XM49-F1
#
_entry.id   AF-A0A0N4XM49-F1
#
_cell.length_a   1.000
_cell.length_b   1.000
_cell.length_c   1.000
_cell.angle_alpha   90.00
_cell.angle_beta   90.00
_cell.angle_gamma   90.00
#
_symmetry.space_group_name_H-M   'P 1'
#
loop_
_entity.id
_entity.type
_entity.pdbx_description
1 polymer ?
#
loop_
_entity_poly.entity_id
_entity_poly.type
_entity_poly.pdbx_seq_one_letter_code
_entity_poly.pdbx_strand_id
1 'polypeptide(L)'
;MGRQRDRTTGRLISDPVRFPSGMRYLARYMHARGLNFGIYEDFGTKTCAGFPGSLGYLKLDAMTFADWEVDYLKLDGCNVDTDLMPKGELKNLKTASGALR
;
A
#
# COMPACT_ATOMS: atom_id res chain seq x y z
N MET A 1 -5.24 -0.62 7.67
CA MET A 1 -5.61 0.67 7.05
C MET A 1 -6.99 1.08 7.48
N GLY A 2 -7.28 2.39 7.47
CA GLY A 2 -8.60 2.95 7.73
C GLY A 2 -9.56 2.69 6.55
N ARG A 3 -10.88 2.80 6.81
CA ARG A 3 -11.93 2.56 5.79
C ARG A 3 -12.09 3.69 4.78
N GLN A 4 -11.40 4.80 4.97
CA GLN A 4 -11.48 6.00 4.14
C GLN A 4 -10.07 6.52 3.89
N ARG A 5 -9.91 7.31 2.84
CA ARG A 5 -8.70 8.11 2.59
C ARG A 5 -8.82 9.45 3.32
N ASP A 6 -7.70 10.11 3.58
CA ASP A 6 -7.70 11.49 4.04
C ASP A 6 -8.43 12.39 3.03
N ARG A 7 -9.35 13.24 3.52
CA ARG A 7 -10.27 14.00 2.65
C ARG A 7 -9.56 15.08 1.84
N THR A 8 -8.43 15.58 2.33
CA THR A 8 -7.72 16.71 1.73
C THR A 8 -6.63 16.22 0.78
N THR A 9 -5.85 15.23 1.22
CA THR A 9 -4.67 14.75 0.51
C THR A 9 -4.93 13.52 -0.34
N GLY A 10 -6.03 12.79 -0.09
CA GLY A 10 -6.32 11.51 -0.74
C GLY A 10 -5.44 10.35 -0.26
N ARG A 11 -4.58 10.56 0.74
CA ARG A 11 -3.65 9.55 1.25
C ARG A 11 -4.38 8.46 2.02
N LEU A 12 -3.83 7.25 1.98
CA LEU A 12 -4.22 6.20 2.90
C LEU A 12 -3.93 6.64 4.33
N ILE A 13 -4.86 6.32 5.23
CA ILE A 13 -4.69 6.55 6.67
C ILE A 13 -4.61 5.21 7.40
N SER A 14 -3.83 5.17 8.48
CA SER A 14 -3.85 4.04 9.40
C SER A 14 -5.14 4.07 10.22
N ASP A 15 -5.69 2.89 10.53
CA ASP A 15 -6.81 2.79 11.47
C ASP A 15 -6.28 3.11 12.88
N PRO A 16 -6.74 4.18 13.54
CA PRO A 16 -6.18 4.61 14.83
C PRO A 16 -6.58 3.70 15.99
N VAL A 17 -7.64 2.89 15.85
CA VAL A 17 -8.02 1.90 16.87
C VAL A 17 -7.10 0.70 16.80
N ARG A 18 -6.76 0.25 15.58
CA ARG A 18 -5.87 -0.91 15.36
C ARG A 18 -4.40 -0.57 15.48
N PHE A 19 -4.02 0.64 15.04
CA PHE A 19 -2.64 1.13 14.99
C PHE A 19 -2.58 2.50 15.68
N PRO A 20 -2.74 2.55 17.02
CA PRO A 20 -2.83 3.82 17.77
C PRO A 20 -1.58 4.69 17.66
N SER A 21 -0.42 4.09 17.40
CA SER A 21 0.85 4.80 17.15
C SER A 21 1.18 4.97 15.66
N GLY A 22 0.27 4.57 14.77
CA GLY A 22 0.45 4.61 13.32
C GLY A 22 1.36 3.50 12.78
N MET A 23 1.39 3.36 11.44
CA MET A 23 2.14 2.30 10.76
C MET A 23 3.66 2.47 10.88
N ARG A 24 4.15 3.71 10.81
CA ARG A 24 5.60 3.99 10.91
C ARG A 24 6.19 3.52 12.24
N TYR A 25 5.47 3.69 13.33
CA TYR A 25 5.91 3.20 14.64
C TYR A 25 6.01 1.68 14.66
N LEU A 26 5.04 0.98 14.05
CA LEU A 26 5.07 -0.47 13.90
C LEU A 26 6.26 -0.93 13.04
N ALA A 27 6.51 -0.27 11.91
CA ALA A 27 7.65 -0.58 11.05
C ALA A 27 8.98 -0.47 11.82
N ARG A 28 9.21 0.66 12.50
CA ARG A 28 10.40 0.87 13.33
C ARG A 28 10.56 -0.15 14.45
N TYR A 29 9.46 -0.55 15.08
CA TYR A 29 9.47 -1.60 16.09
C TYR A 29 9.95 -2.94 15.54
N MET A 30 9.56 -3.28 14.30
CA MET A 30 10.01 -4.47 13.59
C MET A 30 11.47 -4.37 13.15
N HIS A 31 11.87 -3.24 12.56
CA HIS A 31 13.25 -3.01 12.12
C HIS A 31 14.25 -3.04 13.26
N ALA A 32 13.90 -2.50 14.44
CA ALA A 32 14.73 -2.57 15.64
C ALA A 32 15.01 -4.02 16.11
N ARG A 33 14.29 -5.01 15.56
CA ARG A 33 14.44 -6.45 15.82
C ARG A 33 15.01 -7.20 14.61
N GLY A 34 15.50 -6.50 13.59
CA GLY A 34 16.03 -7.09 12.37
C GLY A 34 14.97 -7.75 11.49
N LEU A 35 13.70 -7.34 11.61
CA LEU A 35 12.60 -7.85 10.79
C LEU A 35 12.16 -6.81 9.77
N ASN A 36 11.76 -7.28 8.59
CA ASN A 36 11.13 -6.45 7.56
C ASN A 36 9.62 -6.32 7.81
N PHE A 37 9.05 -5.19 7.42
CA PHE A 37 7.64 -4.87 7.53
C PHE A 37 6.93 -4.92 6.17
N GLY A 38 5.97 -5.84 6.03
CA GLY A 38 5.13 -5.96 4.83
C GLY A 38 3.74 -5.35 5.02
N ILE A 39 3.19 -4.78 3.96
CA ILE A 39 1.80 -4.30 3.89
C ILE A 39 1.04 -4.97 2.74
N TYR A 40 -0.28 -4.96 2.85
CA TYR A 40 -1.22 -5.43 1.83
C TYR A 40 -1.94 -4.26 1.21
N GLU A 41 -2.10 -4.29 -0.11
CA GLU A 41 -2.96 -3.39 -0.86
C GLU A 41 -3.55 -4.09 -2.09
N ASP A 42 -4.42 -3.41 -2.81
CA ASP A 42 -5.06 -3.91 -4.03
C ASP A 42 -4.88 -2.94 -5.20
N PHE A 43 -4.59 -3.46 -6.40
CA PHE A 43 -4.46 -2.66 -7.62
C PHE A 43 -5.81 -2.12 -8.13
N GLY A 44 -6.94 -2.68 -7.69
CA GLY A 44 -8.28 -2.25 -8.03
C GLY A 44 -8.78 -1.03 -7.25
N THR A 45 -10.07 -0.72 -7.42
CA THR A 45 -10.72 0.44 -6.76
C THR A 45 -10.93 0.23 -5.25
N LYS A 46 -11.02 -1.02 -4.82
CA LYS A 46 -11.18 -1.43 -3.43
C LYS A 46 -10.41 -2.72 -3.21
N THR A 47 -9.91 -2.92 -1.99
CA THR A 47 -9.40 -4.22 -1.59
C THR A 47 -10.50 -5.28 -1.58
N CYS A 48 -10.13 -6.56 -1.57
CA CYS A 48 -11.08 -7.66 -1.45
C CYS A 48 -12.00 -7.55 -0.21
N ALA A 49 -11.54 -6.88 0.86
CA ALA A 49 -12.31 -6.64 2.08
C ALA A 49 -13.06 -5.28 2.10
N GLY A 50 -13.09 -4.56 0.97
CA GLY A 50 -13.84 -3.32 0.80
C GLY A 50 -13.17 -2.06 1.38
N PHE A 51 -11.86 -2.10 1.64
CA PHE A 51 -11.08 -0.90 1.99
C PHE A 51 -10.68 -0.14 0.71
N PRO A 52 -10.24 1.13 0.79
CA PRO A 52 -9.75 1.86 -0.39
C PRO A 52 -8.63 1.07 -1.08
N GLY A 53 -8.73 0.85 -2.40
CA GLY A 53 -7.66 0.26 -3.22
C GLY A 53 -6.84 1.34 -3.92
N SER A 54 -5.77 0.95 -4.63
CA SER A 54 -4.79 1.86 -5.21
C SER A 54 -5.06 2.32 -6.64
N LEU A 55 -6.13 1.86 -7.31
CA LEU A 55 -6.42 2.33 -8.67
C LEU A 55 -6.60 3.86 -8.69
N GLY A 56 -5.79 4.55 -9.50
CA GLY A 56 -5.74 6.02 -9.56
C GLY A 56 -4.88 6.69 -8.48
N TYR A 57 -4.38 5.95 -7.49
CA TYR A 57 -3.58 6.45 -6.37
C TYR A 57 -2.20 5.78 -6.21
N LEU A 58 -1.82 4.86 -7.10
CA LEU A 58 -0.58 4.05 -7.00
C LEU A 58 0.66 4.84 -6.56
N LYS A 59 0.92 6.01 -7.17
CA LYS A 59 2.09 6.83 -6.82
C LYS A 59 1.98 7.40 -5.40
N LEU A 60 0.79 7.88 -5.02
CA LEU A 60 0.54 8.43 -3.69
C LEU A 60 0.60 7.36 -2.60
N ASP A 61 0.08 6.17 -2.91
CA ASP A 61 0.10 5.03 -1.99
C ASP A 61 1.52 4.50 -1.82
N ALA A 62 2.31 4.40 -2.91
CA ALA A 62 3.74 4.07 -2.82
C ALA A 62 4.52 5.07 -1.94
N MET A 63 4.29 6.37 -2.09
CA MET A 63 4.85 7.40 -1.20
C MET A 63 4.40 7.22 0.25
N THR A 64 3.15 6.80 0.47
CA THR A 64 2.64 6.50 1.81
C THR A 64 3.30 5.30 2.44
N PHE A 65 3.57 4.26 1.66
CA PHE A 65 4.29 3.08 2.14
C PHE A 65 5.75 3.40 2.46
N ALA A 66 6.42 4.20 1.63
CA ALA A 66 7.77 4.69 1.92
C ALA A 66 7.82 5.56 3.18
N ASP A 67 6.89 6.51 3.36
CA ASP A 67 6.79 7.34 4.57
C ASP A 67 6.50 6.52 5.85
N TRP A 68 5.84 5.37 5.69
CA TRP A 68 5.60 4.41 6.76
C TRP A 68 6.75 3.42 6.98
N GLU A 69 7.82 3.49 6.19
CA GLU A 69 8.98 2.58 6.24
C GLU A 69 8.58 1.11 5.96
N VAL A 70 7.72 0.88 4.96
CA VAL A 70 7.32 -0.47 4.49
C VAL A 70 8.37 -1.05 3.55
N ASP A 71 8.73 -2.32 3.74
CA ASP A 71 9.73 -3.04 2.93
C ASP A 71 9.12 -3.93 1.85
N TYR A 72 7.90 -4.43 2.07
CA TYR A 72 7.25 -5.36 1.15
C TYR A 72 5.79 -4.99 0.90
N LEU A 73 5.36 -5.07 -0.35
CA LEU A 73 3.97 -4.85 -0.75
C LEU A 73 3.40 -6.12 -1.35
N LYS A 74 2.40 -6.71 -0.69
CA LYS A 74 1.48 -7.65 -1.35
C LYS A 74 0.42 -6.82 -2.08
N LEU A 75 0.39 -6.89 -3.41
CA LEU A 75 -0.58 -6.19 -4.24
C LEU A 75 -1.56 -7.18 -4.89
N ASP A 76 -2.82 -7.09 -4.51
CA ASP A 76 -3.91 -7.95 -4.98
C ASP A 76 -4.62 -7.37 -6.21
N GLY A 77 -5.65 -8.06 -6.71
CA GLY A 77 -6.40 -7.67 -7.91
C GLY A 77 -7.92 -7.76 -7.78
N CYS A 78 -8.50 -7.56 -6.60
CA CYS A 78 -9.96 -7.48 -6.49
C CYS A 78 -10.48 -6.14 -7.01
N ASN A 79 -11.67 -6.12 -7.59
CA ASN A 79 -12.30 -4.88 -8.09
C ASN A 79 -11.43 -4.09 -9.09
N VAL A 80 -10.60 -4.81 -9.84
CA VAL A 80 -9.76 -4.29 -10.92
C VAL A 80 -10.45 -4.52 -12.26
N ASP A 81 -10.30 -3.56 -13.18
CA ASP A 81 -10.50 -3.85 -14.59
C ASP A 81 -9.28 -4.62 -15.11
N THR A 82 -9.48 -5.88 -15.50
CA THR A 82 -8.40 -6.77 -15.95
C THR A 82 -7.68 -6.28 -17.20
N ASP A 83 -8.28 -5.39 -17.99
CA ASP A 83 -7.61 -4.78 -19.13
C ASP A 83 -6.52 -3.77 -18.70
N LEU A 84 -6.60 -3.25 -17.48
CA LEU A 84 -5.58 -2.39 -16.88
C LEU A 84 -4.44 -3.19 -16.25
N MET A 85 -4.62 -4.50 -16.05
CA MET A 85 -3.56 -5.33 -15.50
C MET A 85 -2.51 -5.62 -16.59
N PRO A 86 -1.21 -5.52 -16.27
CA PRO A 86 -0.17 -5.91 -17.20
C PRO A 86 -0.40 -7.36 -17.67
N LYS A 87 -0.55 -7.56 -18.97
CA LYS A 87 -0.70 -8.89 -19.59
C LYS A 87 0.64 -9.62 -19.54
N GLY A 88 1.00 -10.17 -18.38
CA GLY A 88 2.02 -11.20 -18.19
C GLY A 88 3.47 -10.86 -18.57
N GLU A 89 3.77 -9.72 -19.20
CA GLU A 89 5.15 -9.29 -19.42
C GLU A 89 5.65 -8.52 -18.20
N LEU A 90 6.33 -9.25 -17.30
CA LEU A 90 7.03 -8.75 -16.10
C LEU A 90 8.15 -7.71 -16.39
N LYS A 91 8.16 -7.03 -17.54
CA LYS A 91 9.15 -6.02 -17.90
C LYS A 91 8.95 -4.69 -17.15
N ASN A 92 7.73 -4.39 -16.69
CA ASN A 92 7.38 -3.09 -16.12
C ASN A 92 7.18 -3.08 -14.58
N LEU A 93 7.36 -4.22 -13.89
CA LEU A 93 7.32 -4.25 -12.42
C LEU A 93 8.54 -3.57 -11.75
N LYS A 94 9.49 -3.07 -12.54
CA LYS A 94 10.60 -2.25 -12.05
C LYS A 94 10.13 -0.89 -11.50
N THR A 95 8.99 -0.38 -11.96
CA THR A 95 8.48 0.94 -11.54
C THR A 95 7.94 0.93 -10.10
N ALA A 96 7.38 -0.20 -9.64
CA ALA A 96 6.94 -0.35 -8.25
C ALA A 96 8.12 -0.58 -7.29
N SER A 97 9.12 -1.36 -7.71
CA SER A 97 10.31 -1.64 -6.90
C SER A 97 11.23 -0.42 -6.76
N GLY A 98 11.22 0.51 -7.71
CA GLY A 98 11.97 1.77 -7.64
C GLY A 98 11.33 2.85 -6.76
N ALA A 99 10.05 2.72 -6.40
CA ALA A 99 9.35 3.65 -5.51
C ALA A 99 9.43 3.25 -4.02
N LEU A 100 10.00 2.07 -3.72
CA LEU A 100 10.18 1.51 -2.38
C LEU A 100 11.65 1.47 -1.95
N ARG A 101 12.54 2.19 -2.65
CA ARG A 101 13.95 2.36 -2.30
C ARG A 101 14.24 3.79 -1.88
#